data_AF-A0A0N1GFI1-F1
#
_entry.id   AF-A0A0N1GFI1-F1
#
_cell.length_a   1.000
_cell.length_b   1.000
_cell.length_c   1.000
_cell.angle_alpha   90.00
_cell.angle_beta   90.00
_cell.angle_gamma   90.00
#
_symmetry.space_group_name_H-M   'P 1'
#
loop_
_entity.id
_entity.type
_entity.pdbx_description
1 polymer ?
#
loop_
_entity_poly.entity_id
_entity_poly.type
_entity_poly.pdbx_seq_one_letter_code
_entity_poly.pdbx_strand_id
1 'polypeptide(L)'
;MTAAGTDAWLGTRTTVARLLGQDGRREEAVLQRLDRTAADLARASDEDAQGALERVRAAQSLSWETRFTDLLQDLPEPERDEAVRALRSLVEHVQKHAPGSGASAGTGGFAVSGDVTMKATNGSVVAGVVNGGVRVDPPQPGPVQD
;
A
#
# COMPACT_ATOMS: atom_id res chain seq x y z
N MET A 1 -16.37 2.58 -9.89
CA MET A 1 -15.64 1.29 -9.81
C MET A 1 -15.96 0.49 -11.06
N THR A 2 -14.97 -0.04 -11.76
CA THR A 2 -15.17 -0.85 -12.98
C THR A 2 -15.44 -2.31 -12.60
N ALA A 3 -16.17 -3.05 -13.44
CA ALA A 3 -16.50 -4.46 -13.21
C ALA A 3 -15.24 -5.33 -12.94
N ALA A 4 -14.16 -5.08 -13.69
CA ALA A 4 -12.89 -5.79 -13.52
C ALA A 4 -12.23 -5.57 -12.13
N GLY A 5 -12.36 -4.36 -11.55
CA GLY A 5 -11.87 -4.08 -10.20
C GLY A 5 -12.68 -4.79 -9.13
N THR A 6 -13.99 -4.92 -9.34
CA THR A 6 -14.88 -5.67 -8.46
C THR A 6 -14.60 -7.17 -8.53
N ASP A 7 -14.38 -7.74 -9.72
CA ASP A 7 -14.09 -9.17 -9.88
C ASP A 7 -12.74 -9.57 -9.25
N ALA A 8 -11.70 -8.74 -9.43
CA ALA A 8 -10.41 -8.95 -8.78
C ALA A 8 -10.51 -8.88 -7.25
N TRP A 9 -11.31 -7.96 -6.73
CA TRP A 9 -11.62 -7.88 -5.30
C TRP A 9 -12.35 -9.14 -4.80
N LEU A 10 -13.33 -9.63 -5.56
CA LEU A 10 -14.07 -10.86 -5.23
C LEU A 10 -13.16 -12.10 -5.21
N GLY A 11 -12.21 -12.21 -6.15
CA GLY A 11 -11.21 -13.28 -6.16
C GLY A 11 -10.26 -13.20 -4.95
N THR A 12 -9.79 -11.97 -4.66
CA THR A 12 -8.90 -11.68 -3.52
C THR A 12 -9.57 -12.06 -2.20
N ARG A 13 -10.79 -11.59 -1.95
CA ARG A 13 -11.50 -11.85 -0.68
C ARG A 13 -11.73 -13.34 -0.45
N THR A 14 -12.06 -14.08 -1.51
CA THR A 14 -12.33 -15.51 -1.43
C THR A 14 -11.07 -16.29 -1.06
N THR A 15 -9.93 -15.90 -1.64
CA THR A 15 -8.63 -16.54 -1.35
C THR A 15 -8.18 -16.26 0.08
N VAL A 16 -8.29 -15.01 0.54
CA VAL A 16 -7.96 -14.63 1.93
C VAL A 16 -8.87 -15.35 2.93
N ALA A 17 -10.16 -15.45 2.63
CA ALA A 17 -11.12 -16.16 3.48
C ALA A 17 -10.73 -17.63 3.66
N ARG A 18 -10.37 -18.32 2.58
CA ARG A 18 -9.92 -19.73 2.64
C ARG A 18 -8.62 -19.89 3.43
N LEU A 19 -7.64 -19.01 3.20
CA LEU A 19 -6.34 -19.07 3.89
C LEU A 19 -6.47 -18.88 5.40
N LEU A 20 -7.23 -17.88 5.85
CA LEU A 20 -7.39 -17.57 7.27
C LEU A 20 -8.55 -18.32 7.92
N GLY A 21 -9.38 -18.99 7.12
CA GLY A 21 -10.63 -19.60 7.54
C GLY A 21 -10.49 -20.98 8.19
N GLN A 22 -9.34 -21.65 8.04
CA GLN A 22 -9.00 -23.02 8.48
C GLN A 22 -10.21 -24.00 8.50
N ASP A 23 -10.24 -24.94 7.54
CA ASP A 23 -11.28 -25.97 7.40
C ASP A 23 -12.72 -25.43 7.33
N GLY A 24 -12.93 -24.25 6.73
CA GLY A 24 -14.27 -23.67 6.52
C GLY A 24 -14.95 -23.09 7.76
N ARG A 25 -14.43 -23.32 8.98
CA ARG A 25 -15.09 -22.89 10.23
C ARG A 25 -15.07 -21.38 10.46
N ARG A 26 -14.12 -20.66 9.87
CA ARG A 26 -13.95 -19.21 10.07
C ARG A 26 -13.98 -18.39 8.79
N GLU A 27 -14.22 -19.00 7.62
CA GLU A 27 -14.22 -18.30 6.33
C GLU A 27 -15.20 -17.12 6.31
N GLU A 28 -16.42 -17.34 6.80
CA GLU A 28 -17.46 -16.31 6.88
C GLU A 28 -17.06 -15.13 7.77
N ALA A 29 -16.39 -15.41 8.90
CA ALA A 29 -15.89 -14.35 9.79
C ALA A 29 -14.75 -13.54 9.14
N VAL A 30 -13.95 -14.17 8.29
CA VAL A 30 -12.90 -13.48 7.53
C VAL A 30 -13.52 -12.62 6.43
N LEU A 31 -14.53 -13.11 5.71
CA LEU A 31 -15.26 -12.33 4.69
C LEU A 31 -15.90 -11.09 5.29
N GLN A 32 -16.63 -11.23 6.41
CA GLN A 32 -17.24 -10.09 7.11
C GLN A 32 -16.20 -9.06 7.55
N ARG A 33 -15.00 -9.52 7.93
CA ARG A 33 -13.91 -8.61 8.30
C ARG A 33 -13.36 -7.87 7.09
N LEU A 34 -13.19 -8.52 5.94
CA LEU A 34 -12.76 -7.88 4.68
C LEU A 34 -13.79 -6.84 4.22
N ASP A 35 -15.08 -7.18 4.31
CA ASP A 35 -16.16 -6.25 3.97
C ASP A 35 -16.15 -5.01 4.89
N ARG A 36 -15.87 -5.22 6.20
CA ARG A 36 -15.68 -4.11 7.14
C ARG A 36 -14.46 -3.25 6.81
N THR A 37 -13.31 -3.87 6.49
CA THR A 37 -12.11 -3.14 6.06
C THR A 37 -12.41 -2.28 4.82
N ALA A 38 -13.13 -2.83 3.83
CA ALA A 38 -13.52 -2.08 2.64
C ALA A 38 -14.44 -0.90 2.97
N ALA A 39 -15.42 -1.09 3.85
CA ALA A 39 -16.32 -0.03 4.30
C ALA A 39 -15.59 1.07 5.09
N ASP A 40 -14.61 0.69 5.92
CA ASP A 40 -13.81 1.64 6.70
C ASP A 40 -12.91 2.50 5.81
N LEU A 41 -12.29 1.89 4.79
CA LEU A 41 -11.50 2.61 3.79
C LEU A 41 -12.35 3.55 2.93
N ALA A 42 -13.56 3.12 2.53
CA ALA A 42 -14.49 3.96 1.79
C ALA A 42 -14.91 5.19 2.61
N ARG A 43 -15.32 4.97 3.87
CA ARG A 43 -15.71 6.06 4.78
C ARG A 43 -14.57 7.05 5.01
N ALA A 44 -13.36 6.56 5.25
CA ALA A 44 -12.20 7.41 5.46
C ALA A 44 -11.75 8.16 4.19
N SER A 45 -12.14 7.68 3.00
CA SER A 45 -11.93 8.39 1.74
C SER A 45 -12.93 9.53 1.54
N ASP A 46 -14.14 9.37 2.06
CA ASP A 46 -15.21 10.38 2.00
C ASP A 46 -15.08 11.45 3.11
N GLU A 47 -14.35 11.14 4.19
CA GLU A 47 -14.06 12.09 5.27
C GLU A 47 -13.10 13.19 4.79
N ASP A 48 -13.55 14.45 4.85
CA ASP A 48 -12.73 15.66 4.60
C ASP A 48 -11.82 15.99 5.81
N ALA A 49 -11.12 14.98 6.30
CA ALA A 49 -10.16 15.09 7.39
C ALA A 49 -8.78 14.68 6.87
N GLN A 50 -7.86 15.64 6.86
CA GLN A 50 -6.51 15.42 6.31
C GLN A 50 -5.83 14.22 6.97
N GLY A 51 -5.48 13.22 6.15
CA GLY A 51 -4.80 11.99 6.57
C GLY A 51 -5.69 10.91 7.19
N ALA A 52 -7.03 11.05 7.20
CA ALA A 52 -7.94 10.01 7.71
C ALA A 52 -7.76 8.68 6.97
N LEU A 53 -7.78 8.71 5.63
CA LEU A 53 -7.57 7.52 4.80
C LEU A 53 -6.24 6.82 5.10
N GLU A 54 -5.13 7.56 5.19
CA GLU A 54 -3.81 6.94 5.44
C GLU A 54 -3.71 6.34 6.84
N ARG A 55 -4.32 6.96 7.85
CA ARG A 55 -4.39 6.38 9.21
C ARG A 55 -5.20 5.08 9.21
N VAL A 56 -6.35 5.06 8.54
CA VAL A 56 -7.18 3.86 8.44
C VAL A 56 -6.44 2.78 7.63
N ARG A 57 -5.79 3.13 6.53
CA ARG A 57 -4.96 2.21 5.74
C ARG A 57 -3.87 1.59 6.60
N ALA A 58 -3.08 2.39 7.34
CA ALA A 58 -2.02 1.89 8.20
C ALA A 58 -2.55 0.93 9.29
N ALA A 59 -3.66 1.29 9.94
CA ALA A 59 -4.29 0.44 10.95
C ALA A 59 -4.80 -0.88 10.37
N GLN A 60 -5.45 -0.85 9.20
CA GLN A 60 -5.92 -2.05 8.52
C GLN A 60 -4.74 -2.91 8.03
N SER A 61 -3.68 -2.31 7.49
CA SER A 61 -2.46 -3.01 7.06
C SER A 61 -1.83 -3.79 8.21
N LEU A 62 -1.58 -3.15 9.35
CA LEU A 62 -1.04 -3.83 10.55
C LEU A 62 -1.95 -4.96 11.02
N SER A 63 -3.26 -4.70 11.06
CA SER A 63 -4.27 -5.69 11.46
C SER A 63 -4.25 -6.94 10.57
N TRP A 64 -4.10 -6.79 9.26
CA TRP A 64 -4.01 -7.92 8.32
C TRP A 64 -2.63 -8.60 8.36
N GLU A 65 -1.55 -7.84 8.48
CA GLU A 65 -0.19 -8.37 8.63
C GLU A 65 -0.07 -9.30 9.84
N THR A 66 -0.59 -8.89 11.00
CA THR A 66 -0.62 -9.73 12.20
C THR A 66 -1.34 -11.05 11.93
N ARG A 67 -2.51 -11.04 11.27
CA ARG A 67 -3.27 -12.27 11.00
C ARG A 67 -2.56 -13.23 10.06
N PHE A 68 -1.90 -12.72 9.02
CA PHE A 68 -1.10 -13.56 8.14
C PHE A 68 0.13 -14.11 8.86
N THR A 69 0.76 -13.31 9.72
CA THR A 69 1.88 -13.75 10.55
C THR A 69 1.46 -14.85 11.51
N ASP A 70 0.37 -14.66 12.24
CA ASP A 70 -0.19 -15.65 13.18
C ASP A 70 -0.50 -16.96 12.46
N LEU A 71 -1.18 -16.90 11.30
CA LEU A 71 -1.44 -18.07 10.46
C LEU A 71 -0.14 -18.81 10.11
N LEU A 72 0.86 -18.10 9.60
CA LEU A 72 2.11 -18.71 9.17
C LEU A 72 2.93 -19.27 10.34
N GLN A 73 2.79 -18.72 11.54
CA GLN A 73 3.44 -19.23 12.74
C GLN A 73 2.77 -20.50 13.27
N ASP A 74 1.45 -20.56 13.22
CA ASP A 74 0.65 -21.68 13.73
C ASP A 74 0.66 -22.92 12.83
N LEU A 75 0.95 -22.77 11.53
CA LEU A 75 0.97 -23.89 10.59
C LEU A 75 2.25 -24.75 10.72
N PRO A 76 2.14 -26.09 10.60
CA PRO A 76 3.29 -26.97 10.42
C PRO A 76 3.99 -26.68 9.09
N GLU A 77 5.29 -27.01 9.00
CA GLU A 77 6.15 -26.69 7.84
C GLU A 77 5.55 -26.99 6.45
N PRO A 78 4.99 -28.19 6.15
CA PRO A 78 4.42 -28.46 4.83
C PRO A 78 3.22 -27.57 4.48
N GLU A 79 2.34 -27.30 5.45
CA GLU A 79 1.16 -26.45 5.27
C GLU A 79 1.55 -24.97 5.20
N ARG A 80 2.59 -24.57 5.94
CA ARG A 80 3.17 -23.23 5.89
C ARG A 80 3.70 -22.90 4.49
N ASP A 81 4.42 -23.82 3.86
CA ASP A 81 4.94 -23.65 2.51
C ASP A 81 3.83 -23.49 1.46
N GLU A 82 2.74 -24.24 1.62
CA GLU A 82 1.55 -24.08 0.78
C GLU A 82 0.88 -22.71 0.99
N ALA A 83 0.69 -22.30 2.23
CA ALA A 83 0.15 -20.98 2.56
C ALA A 83 1.03 -19.84 2.01
N VAL A 84 2.37 -19.96 2.09
CA VAL A 84 3.30 -18.98 1.50
C VAL A 84 3.15 -18.90 -0.02
N ARG A 85 3.03 -20.04 -0.71
CA ARG A 85 2.79 -20.04 -2.17
C ARG A 85 1.47 -19.36 -2.52
N ALA A 86 0.41 -19.67 -1.79
CA ALA A 86 -0.90 -19.07 -1.99
C ALA A 86 -0.87 -17.54 -1.76
N LEU A 87 -0.17 -17.07 -0.71
CA LEU A 87 0.02 -15.63 -0.45
C LEU A 87 0.79 -14.94 -1.57
N ARG A 88 1.85 -15.57 -2.11
CA ARG A 88 2.59 -15.02 -3.27
C ARG A 88 1.69 -14.90 -4.50
N SER A 89 0.93 -15.95 -4.83
CA SER A 89 -0.03 -15.90 -5.95
C SER A 89 -1.12 -14.85 -5.75
N LEU A 90 -1.57 -14.63 -4.51
CA LEU A 90 -2.51 -13.57 -4.18
C LEU A 90 -1.92 -12.17 -4.45
N VAL A 91 -0.68 -11.92 -4.02
CA VAL A 91 0.02 -10.65 -4.28
C VAL A 91 0.15 -10.41 -5.79
N GLU A 92 0.56 -11.41 -6.55
CA GLU A 92 0.64 -11.32 -8.01
C GLU A 92 -0.73 -11.04 -8.66
N HIS A 93 -1.79 -11.68 -8.17
CA HIS A 93 -3.15 -11.44 -8.66
C HIS A 93 -3.58 -9.99 -8.41
N VAL A 94 -3.36 -9.47 -7.21
CA VAL A 94 -3.70 -8.07 -6.87
C VAL A 94 -2.90 -7.08 -7.72
N GLN A 95 -1.59 -7.30 -7.88
CA GLN A 95 -0.73 -6.43 -8.70
C GLN A 95 -1.17 -6.35 -10.16
N LYS A 96 -1.68 -7.45 -10.73
CA LYS A 96 -2.18 -7.50 -12.11
C LYS A 96 -3.48 -6.71 -12.32
N HIS A 97 -4.29 -6.55 -11.27
CA HIS A 97 -5.65 -6.00 -11.38
C HIS A 97 -5.85 -4.66 -10.65
N ALA A 98 -4.85 -4.18 -9.90
CA ALA A 98 -4.91 -2.85 -9.30
C ALA A 98 -4.95 -1.76 -10.39
N PRO A 99 -6.03 -0.98 -10.52
CA PRO A 99 -6.07 0.14 -11.46
C PRO A 99 -5.05 1.19 -11.01
N GLY A 100 -4.05 1.45 -11.85
CA GLY A 100 -2.94 2.32 -11.48
C GLY A 100 -1.99 1.66 -10.49
N SER A 101 -1.33 0.57 -10.90
CA SER A 101 -0.08 0.11 -10.26
C SER A 101 1.01 1.17 -10.46
N GLY A 102 0.78 2.38 -9.96
CA GLY A 102 1.78 3.39 -9.93
C GLY A 102 2.46 3.35 -8.59
N ALA A 103 3.74 3.01 -8.72
CA ALA A 103 4.78 3.48 -7.85
C ALA A 103 4.72 2.89 -6.43
N SER A 104 5.41 1.75 -6.30
CA SER A 104 5.86 1.22 -5.02
C SER A 104 7.30 1.68 -4.78
N ALA A 105 7.58 2.23 -3.60
CA ALA A 105 8.95 2.56 -3.17
C ALA A 105 9.32 1.68 -1.98
N GLY A 106 10.51 1.07 -2.03
CA GLY A 106 11.14 0.44 -0.88
C GLY A 106 11.73 1.47 0.09
N THR A 107 12.41 1.01 1.14
CA THR A 107 13.08 1.87 2.13
C THR A 107 14.00 2.88 1.44
N GLY A 108 13.72 4.18 1.58
CA GLY A 108 14.46 5.27 0.94
C GLY A 108 13.99 5.65 -0.47
N GLY A 109 12.83 5.17 -0.93
CA GLY A 109 12.29 5.46 -2.26
C GLY A 109 11.17 6.52 -2.28
N PHE A 110 11.01 7.16 -3.44
CA PHE A 110 9.91 8.07 -3.77
C PHE A 110 9.17 7.51 -4.99
N ALA A 111 7.84 7.39 -4.92
CA ALA A 111 7.07 6.75 -5.98
C ALA A 111 5.71 7.46 -6.11
N VAL A 112 5.36 7.91 -7.33
CA VAL A 112 4.06 8.51 -7.63
C VAL A 112 3.36 7.80 -8.81
N SER A 113 2.09 7.48 -8.60
CA SER A 113 1.15 7.03 -9.64
C SER A 113 0.44 8.22 -10.30
N GLY A 114 1.17 9.08 -11.00
CA GLY A 114 0.59 10.30 -11.60
C GLY A 114 1.65 11.33 -12.01
N ASP A 115 1.22 12.54 -12.37
CA ASP A 115 2.15 13.62 -12.71
C ASP A 115 2.73 14.26 -11.45
N VAL A 116 4.05 14.44 -11.42
CA VAL A 116 4.75 15.23 -10.40
C VAL A 116 5.28 16.51 -11.03
N THR A 117 4.68 17.66 -10.68
CA THR A 117 5.23 18.97 -11.06
C THR A 117 6.08 19.51 -9.91
N MET A 118 7.41 19.53 -10.09
CA MET A 118 8.34 20.16 -9.14
C MET A 118 8.88 21.45 -9.75
N LYS A 119 8.73 22.57 -9.04
CA LYS A 119 9.22 23.88 -9.49
C LYS A 119 10.15 24.48 -8.45
N ALA A 120 11.40 24.67 -8.81
CA ALA A 120 12.37 25.44 -8.05
C ALA A 120 12.52 26.84 -8.68
N THR A 121 12.57 27.90 -7.85
CA THR A 121 12.83 29.28 -8.30
C THR A 121 13.87 29.95 -7.40
N ASN A 122 14.61 30.93 -7.93
CA ASN A 122 15.55 31.77 -7.17
C ASN A 122 16.55 30.99 -6.30
N GLY A 123 17.41 30.16 -6.90
CA GLY A 123 18.49 29.46 -6.19
C GLY A 123 18.04 28.35 -5.23
N SER A 124 16.80 27.87 -5.35
CA SER A 124 16.22 26.85 -4.47
C SER A 124 16.34 25.43 -5.01
N VAL A 125 16.22 24.42 -4.13
CA VAL A 125 16.19 22.99 -4.47
C VAL A 125 14.85 22.38 -4.04
N VAL A 126 14.26 21.55 -4.91
CA VAL A 126 13.10 20.70 -4.57
C VAL A 126 13.53 19.26 -4.76
N ALA A 127 13.39 18.44 -3.72
CA ALA A 127 13.77 17.03 -3.73
C ALA A 127 12.64 16.16 -3.17
N GLY A 128 12.39 15.01 -3.81
CA GLY A 128 11.38 14.04 -3.38
C GLY A 128 11.84 13.16 -2.20
N VAL A 129 13.10 12.72 -2.18
CA VAL A 129 13.74 12.02 -1.05
C VAL A 129 15.20 12.47 -0.98
N VAL A 130 15.70 12.74 0.24
CA VAL A 130 17.10 13.08 0.51
C VAL A 130 17.65 12.13 1.57
N ASN A 131 18.67 11.36 1.22
CA ASN A 131 19.44 10.53 2.15
C ASN A 131 20.86 11.10 2.26
N GLY A 132 21.05 12.07 3.15
CA GLY A 132 22.31 12.81 3.32
C GLY A 132 22.12 14.32 3.46
N GLY A 133 23.22 15.07 3.58
CA GLY A 133 23.17 16.53 3.64
C GLY A 133 23.09 17.16 2.24
N VAL A 134 22.20 18.14 2.04
CA VAL A 134 22.18 18.98 0.84
C VAL A 134 22.93 20.27 1.16
N ARG A 135 24.00 20.56 0.42
CA ARG A 135 24.71 21.84 0.46
C ARG A 135 24.43 22.59 -0.83
N VAL A 136 23.92 23.81 -0.71
CA VAL A 136 23.73 24.73 -1.84
C VAL A 136 24.64 25.92 -1.57
N ASP A 137 25.66 26.10 -2.41
CA ASP A 137 26.49 27.30 -2.35
C ASP A 137 25.72 28.46 -3.01
N PRO A 138 25.70 29.66 -2.41
CA PRO A 138 24.96 30.80 -2.96
C PRO A 138 25.51 31.22 -4.33
N PRO A 139 24.66 31.68 -5.25
CA PRO A 139 25.11 32.18 -6.54
C PRO A 139 26.08 33.35 -6.33
N GLN A 140 27.25 33.28 -6.96
CA GLN A 140 28.25 34.32 -6.88
C GLN A 140 27.65 35.62 -7.49
N PRO A 141 27.68 36.76 -6.78
CA PRO A 141 27.22 38.01 -7.34
C PRO A 141 27.98 38.29 -8.64
N GLY A 142 27.26 38.62 -9.71
CA GLY A 142 27.88 39.15 -10.92
C GLY A 142 28.68 40.41 -10.58
N PRO A 143 29.75 40.72 -11.34
CA PRO A 143 30.58 41.89 -11.05
C PRO A 143 29.70 43.15 -10.98
N VAL A 144 29.92 43.95 -9.93
CA VAL A 144 29.33 45.29 -9.82
C VAL A 144 29.68 46.06 -11.09
N GLN A 145 28.64 46.45 -11.83
CA GLN A 145 28.78 47.40 -12.92
C GLN A 145 28.65 48.79 -12.29
N ASP A 146 29.75 49.55 -12.29
CA ASP A 146 29.77 51.00 -12.08
C ASP A 146 29.11 51.74 -13.25
#